data_AF-A0A7S0CE90-F1
#
_entry.id   AF-A0A7S0CE90-F1
#
_cell.length_a   1.000
_cell.length_b   1.000
_cell.length_c   1.000
_cell.angle_alpha   90.00
_cell.angle_beta   90.00
_cell.angle_gamma   90.00
#
_symmetry.space_group_name_H-M   'P 1'
#
loop_
_entity.id
_entity.type
_entity.pdbx_description
1 polymer ?
#
loop_
_entity_poly.entity_id
_entity_poly.type
_entity_poly.pdbx_seq_one_letter_code
_entity_poly.pdbx_strand_id
1 'polypeptide(L)'
;YIPPYPEDTNTIDASARTRKRYAPPPANNIDYQTKSTFNPEQGADTTTTPQTTVSFHEGMEDRRTLLNSALLSRGINPTNLLSSSHFLGCNAAQRSYNSFLLPKSAGALAIAQTTTRATVVANSIDFLMREYRSVVNDWVRNHDRSLQEADDLWAKQSDSPSTTTTTKTNLRNPLVIILDNVRSAHNVGNIIRACEASRITKLYLCGMTPAPPNAKVLKTALSSAAYVPYLHVASVADAVKDLRSGGDLRVYGVETTSRSQSLWDLSIPNPQLTTTATPSSTNEPNDSLVA
;
A
#
# COMPACT_ATOMS: atom_id res chain seq x y z
N TYR A 1 13.08 1.12 6.67
CA TYR A 1 13.13 -0.18 5.95
C TYR A 1 12.66 0.03 4.52
N ILE A 2 13.57 -0.05 3.54
CA ILE A 2 13.25 -0.09 2.11
C ILE A 2 12.98 -1.57 1.80
N PRO A 3 11.78 -2.00 1.39
CA PRO A 3 11.59 -3.39 1.06
C PRO A 3 12.38 -3.73 -0.22
N PRO A 4 13.07 -4.87 -0.28
CA PRO A 4 13.70 -5.33 -1.50
C PRO A 4 12.61 -5.54 -2.57
N TYR A 5 12.93 -5.08 -3.77
CA TYR A 5 12.13 -5.31 -4.98
C TYR A 5 11.89 -6.83 -5.13
N PRO A 6 10.68 -7.31 -5.43
CA PRO A 6 10.52 -8.67 -5.91
C PRO A 6 11.22 -8.73 -7.26
N GLU A 7 12.41 -9.35 -7.31
CA GLU A 7 13.12 -9.55 -8.56
C GLU A 7 12.23 -10.35 -9.52
N ASP A 8 11.65 -9.66 -10.50
CA ASP A 8 11.09 -10.27 -11.68
C ASP A 8 12.29 -10.88 -12.43
N THR A 9 12.53 -12.18 -12.28
CA THR A 9 13.62 -12.96 -12.92
C THR A 9 13.49 -13.07 -14.45
N ASN A 10 12.75 -12.17 -15.10
CA ASN A 10 12.76 -12.04 -16.55
C ASN A 10 13.73 -10.91 -16.92
N THR A 11 15.00 -11.29 -17.03
CA THR A 11 16.04 -10.53 -17.73
C THR A 11 15.57 -10.22 -19.15
N ILE A 12 15.07 -9.00 -19.34
CA ILE A 12 14.98 -8.37 -20.65
C ILE A 12 16.09 -7.31 -20.67
N ASP A 13 17.04 -7.55 -21.56
CA ASP A 13 18.23 -6.77 -21.88
C ASP A 13 18.05 -5.25 -21.67
N ALA A 14 18.90 -4.67 -20.81
CA ALA A 14 18.88 -3.28 -20.41
C ALA A 14 19.29 -2.29 -21.53
N SER A 15 19.66 -2.79 -22.72
CA SER A 15 20.12 -1.97 -23.85
C SER A 15 19.01 -1.38 -24.73
N ALA A 16 17.73 -1.74 -24.55
CA ALA A 16 16.63 -1.33 -25.44
C ALA A 16 15.63 -0.30 -24.85
N ARG A 17 16.02 0.53 -23.88
CA ARG A 17 15.15 1.61 -23.35
C ARG A 17 15.06 2.81 -24.30
N THR A 18 14.33 2.66 -25.40
CA THR A 18 13.76 3.84 -26.08
C THR A 18 12.71 4.45 -25.16
N ARG A 19 12.84 5.75 -24.85
CA ARG A 19 11.89 6.53 -24.04
C ARG A 19 10.52 6.59 -24.73
N LYS A 20 9.69 5.57 -24.58
CA LYS A 20 8.24 5.72 -24.77
C LYS A 20 7.71 6.46 -23.55
N ARG A 21 7.46 7.76 -23.71
CA ARG A 21 6.66 8.55 -22.77
C ARG A 21 5.32 7.84 -22.62
N TYR A 22 5.09 7.18 -21.48
CA TYR A 22 3.79 6.60 -21.18
C TYR A 22 2.85 7.77 -20.91
N ALA A 23 1.95 8.05 -21.85
CA ALA A 23 0.87 8.98 -21.60
C ALA A 23 -0.01 8.41 -20.46
N PRO A 24 -0.40 9.21 -19.47
CA PRO A 24 -1.31 8.73 -18.43
C PRO A 24 -2.62 8.26 -19.08
N PRO A 25 -3.19 7.13 -18.64
CA PRO A 25 -4.52 6.73 -19.09
C PRO A 25 -5.54 7.82 -18.71
N PRO A 26 -6.59 8.04 -19.52
CA PRO A 26 -7.58 9.08 -19.25
C PRO A 26 -8.22 8.85 -17.88
N ALA A 27 -8.47 9.95 -17.17
CA ALA A 27 -9.10 9.95 -15.86
C ALA A 27 -10.55 9.43 -15.99
N ASN A 28 -10.75 8.14 -15.73
CA ASN A 28 -12.10 7.61 -15.56
C ASN A 28 -12.62 8.03 -14.18
N ASN A 29 -13.57 8.95 -14.16
CA ASN A 29 -14.46 9.18 -13.03
C ASN A 29 -15.23 7.89 -12.77
N ILE A 30 -14.78 7.10 -11.80
CA ILE A 30 -15.52 5.92 -11.34
C ILE A 30 -16.50 6.42 -10.27
N ASP A 31 -17.75 6.56 -10.68
CA ASP A 31 -18.87 6.93 -9.83
C ASP A 31 -19.18 5.76 -8.87
N TYR A 32 -18.99 5.98 -7.57
CA TYR A 32 -19.28 5.00 -6.53
C TYR A 32 -20.77 5.00 -6.19
N GLN A 33 -21.64 4.70 -7.17
CA GLN A 33 -23.04 4.38 -6.89
C GLN A 33 -23.52 3.24 -7.78
N THR A 34 -23.70 2.06 -7.17
CA THR A 34 -24.85 1.15 -7.34
C THR A 34 -24.58 -0.13 -6.53
N LYS A 35 -25.03 -0.12 -5.26
CA LYS A 35 -25.34 -1.37 -4.57
C LYS A 35 -26.67 -1.88 -5.14
N SER A 36 -26.62 -2.85 -6.04
CA SER A 36 -27.80 -3.63 -6.39
C SER A 36 -28.01 -4.69 -5.30
N THR A 37 -28.89 -4.39 -4.36
CA THR A 37 -29.44 -5.36 -3.41
C THR A 37 -30.59 -6.09 -4.10
N PHE A 38 -30.33 -7.31 -4.56
CA PHE A 38 -31.40 -8.21 -4.96
C PHE A 38 -31.93 -8.91 -3.70
N ASN A 39 -33.20 -8.67 -3.37
CA ASN A 39 -33.88 -9.26 -2.22
C ASN A 39 -34.95 -10.24 -2.74
N PRO A 40 -34.91 -11.53 -2.38
CA PRO A 40 -36.04 -12.42 -2.58
C PRO A 40 -36.65 -12.78 -1.23
N GLU A 41 -37.80 -12.21 -0.91
CA GLU A 41 -38.73 -12.79 0.05
C GLU A 41 -39.80 -13.62 -0.68
N GLN A 42 -40.20 -14.70 0.00
CA GLN A 42 -41.43 -15.50 -0.12
C GLN A 42 -41.39 -16.85 -0.86
N GLY A 43 -41.83 -17.88 -0.12
CA GLY A 43 -42.21 -19.19 -0.64
C GLY A 43 -41.67 -20.36 0.19
N ALA A 44 -42.21 -20.56 1.39
CA ALA A 44 -41.98 -21.79 2.16
C ALA A 44 -42.71 -22.96 1.49
N ASP A 45 -41.97 -23.99 1.07
CA ASP A 45 -42.55 -25.31 0.85
C ASP A 45 -41.56 -26.38 1.35
N THR A 46 -41.99 -27.11 2.37
CA THR A 46 -41.21 -28.12 3.08
C THR A 46 -41.29 -29.44 2.33
N THR A 47 -40.23 -29.80 1.62
CA THR A 47 -39.99 -31.20 1.22
C THR A 47 -38.58 -31.58 1.65
N THR A 48 -38.51 -32.53 2.60
CA THR A 48 -37.28 -33.00 3.23
C THR A 48 -36.50 -33.90 2.27
N THR A 49 -35.48 -33.33 1.62
CA THR A 49 -34.46 -34.08 0.86
C THR A 49 -33.23 -34.26 1.74
N PRO A 50 -32.49 -35.39 1.69
CA PRO A 50 -31.34 -35.61 2.57
C PRO A 50 -30.28 -34.53 2.33
N GLN A 51 -29.95 -33.75 3.36
CA GLN A 51 -28.89 -32.74 3.26
C GLN A 51 -27.53 -33.44 3.28
N THR A 52 -26.99 -33.72 2.09
CA THR A 52 -25.58 -34.02 1.91
C THR A 52 -24.78 -32.80 2.39
N THR A 53 -24.02 -32.94 3.47
CA THR A 53 -23.11 -31.90 3.95
C THR A 53 -22.02 -31.69 2.91
N VAL A 54 -22.22 -30.73 1.99
CA VAL A 54 -21.24 -30.41 0.94
C VAL A 54 -20.00 -29.83 1.63
N SER A 55 -18.87 -30.54 1.56
CA SER A 55 -17.62 -30.05 2.10
C SER A 55 -17.06 -28.97 1.18
N PHE A 56 -16.97 -27.73 1.64
CA PHE A 56 -16.40 -26.63 0.84
C PHE A 56 -14.91 -26.81 0.49
N HIS A 57 -14.24 -27.77 1.12
CA HIS A 57 -12.85 -28.15 0.86
C HIS A 57 -12.72 -29.12 -0.33
N GLU A 58 -13.82 -29.76 -0.73
CA GLU A 58 -13.84 -30.67 -1.87
C GLU A 58 -13.57 -29.91 -3.18
N GLY A 59 -12.66 -30.45 -4.00
CA GLY A 59 -12.21 -29.82 -5.24
C GLY A 59 -11.35 -28.56 -5.06
N MET A 60 -10.86 -28.26 -3.84
CA MET A 60 -9.98 -27.10 -3.60
C MET A 60 -8.71 -27.15 -4.46
N GLU A 61 -8.07 -28.32 -4.57
CA GLU A 61 -6.81 -28.47 -5.31
C GLU A 61 -7.01 -28.29 -6.82
N ASP A 62 -8.13 -28.77 -7.36
CA ASP A 62 -8.50 -28.55 -8.76
C ASP A 62 -8.72 -27.05 -9.03
N ARG A 63 -9.47 -26.37 -8.14
CA ARG A 63 -9.65 -24.91 -8.20
C ARG A 63 -8.30 -24.19 -8.14
N ARG A 64 -7.40 -24.61 -7.25
CA ARG A 64 -6.05 -24.04 -7.12
C ARG A 64 -5.25 -24.21 -8.41
N THR A 65 -5.25 -25.39 -9.00
CA THR A 65 -4.55 -25.68 -10.25
C THR A 65 -5.07 -24.82 -11.40
N LEU A 66 -6.40 -24.70 -11.52
CA LEU A 66 -7.05 -23.84 -12.52
C LEU A 66 -6.72 -22.35 -12.33
N LEU A 67 -6.78 -21.84 -11.09
CA LEU A 67 -6.47 -20.44 -10.84
C LEU A 67 -4.97 -20.15 -11.03
N ASN A 68 -4.09 -21.05 -10.57
CA ASN A 68 -2.65 -20.88 -10.70
C ASN A 68 -2.22 -20.87 -12.17
N SER A 69 -2.73 -21.78 -12.99
CA SER A 69 -2.47 -21.78 -14.44
C SER A 69 -2.99 -20.50 -15.13
N ALA A 70 -4.14 -19.99 -14.72
CA ALA A 70 -4.69 -18.72 -15.21
C ALA A 70 -3.86 -17.50 -14.77
N LEU A 71 -3.24 -17.53 -13.59
CA LEU A 71 -2.36 -16.47 -13.10
C LEU A 71 -0.99 -16.50 -13.78
N LEU A 72 -0.41 -17.69 -13.95
CA LEU A 72 0.87 -17.87 -14.63
C LEU A 72 0.83 -17.42 -16.09
N SER A 73 -0.27 -17.69 -16.81
CA SER A 73 -0.44 -17.19 -18.19
C SER A 73 -0.51 -15.66 -18.28
N ARG A 74 -0.74 -14.96 -17.15
CA ARG A 74 -0.70 -13.50 -17.03
C ARG A 74 0.63 -12.97 -16.47
N GLY A 75 1.61 -13.84 -16.24
CA GLY A 75 2.90 -13.49 -15.64
C GLY A 75 2.83 -13.22 -14.14
N ILE A 76 1.78 -13.65 -13.44
CA ILE A 76 1.65 -13.49 -12.00
C ILE A 76 2.03 -14.81 -11.32
N ASN A 77 3.11 -14.79 -10.53
CA ASN A 77 3.52 -15.96 -9.75
C ASN A 77 2.66 -16.09 -8.47
N PRO A 78 1.85 -17.16 -8.32
CA PRO A 78 0.97 -17.34 -7.16
C PRO A 78 1.73 -17.41 -5.83
N THR A 79 2.94 -17.99 -5.84
CA THR A 79 3.78 -18.10 -4.63
C THR A 79 4.15 -16.71 -4.13
N ASN A 80 4.60 -15.83 -5.03
CA ASN A 80 4.94 -14.44 -4.68
C ASN A 80 3.72 -13.65 -4.21
N LEU A 81 2.56 -13.87 -4.85
CA LEU A 81 1.30 -13.24 -4.44
C LEU A 81 0.95 -13.58 -2.99
N LEU A 82 1.13 -14.83 -2.56
CA LEU A 82 0.76 -15.31 -1.23
C LEU A 82 1.84 -15.06 -0.17
N SER A 83 3.12 -15.03 -0.55
CA SER A 83 4.22 -14.73 0.37
C SER A 83 4.38 -13.23 0.64
N SER A 84 3.92 -12.37 -0.27
CA SER A 84 3.98 -10.91 -0.14
C SER A 84 2.92 -10.39 0.83
N SER A 85 3.06 -10.67 2.13
CA SER A 85 2.19 -10.15 3.20
C SER A 85 2.50 -8.70 3.59
N HIS A 86 3.62 -8.16 3.09
CA HIS A 86 4.20 -6.88 3.52
C HIS A 86 3.59 -5.64 2.87
N PHE A 87 2.53 -5.77 2.06
CA PHE A 87 1.93 -4.58 1.44
C PHE A 87 0.42 -4.66 1.30
N LEU A 88 -0.24 -3.56 1.67
CA LEU A 88 -1.70 -3.46 1.71
C LEU A 88 -2.42 -3.75 0.38
N GLY A 89 -1.78 -3.49 -0.77
CA GLY A 89 -2.35 -3.72 -2.10
C GLY A 89 -2.50 -5.21 -2.43
N CYS A 90 -1.55 -6.04 -1.98
CA CYS A 90 -1.59 -7.49 -2.21
C CYS A 90 -2.72 -8.18 -1.42
N ASN A 91 -3.15 -7.60 -0.29
CA ASN A 91 -4.19 -8.18 0.56
C ASN A 91 -5.54 -8.35 -0.17
N ALA A 92 -5.92 -7.40 -1.03
CA ALA A 92 -7.14 -7.52 -1.82
C ALA A 92 -7.06 -8.67 -2.82
N ALA A 93 -5.93 -8.79 -3.51
CA ALA A 93 -5.67 -9.88 -4.45
C ALA A 93 -5.60 -11.25 -3.73
N GLN A 94 -4.94 -11.33 -2.58
CA GLN A 94 -4.91 -12.53 -1.73
C GLN A 94 -6.30 -12.92 -1.22
N ARG A 95 -7.13 -11.95 -0.82
CA ARG A 95 -8.52 -12.23 -0.43
C ARG A 95 -9.33 -12.80 -1.59
N SER A 96 -9.19 -12.22 -2.79
CA SER A 96 -9.84 -12.74 -4.00
C SER A 96 -9.39 -14.16 -4.32
N TYR A 97 -8.08 -14.43 -4.19
CA TYR A 97 -7.51 -15.76 -4.35
C TYR A 97 -8.09 -16.76 -3.34
N ASN A 98 -8.04 -16.44 -2.04
CA ASN A 98 -8.50 -17.31 -0.97
C ASN A 98 -10.03 -17.54 -1.02
N SER A 99 -10.81 -16.52 -1.37
CA SER A 99 -12.27 -16.62 -1.51
C SER A 99 -12.68 -17.56 -2.65
N PHE A 100 -11.89 -17.62 -3.73
CA PHE A 100 -12.12 -18.57 -4.82
C PHE A 100 -11.75 -20.01 -4.42
N LEU A 101 -10.66 -20.19 -3.66
CA LEU A 101 -10.26 -21.52 -3.19
C LEU A 101 -11.21 -22.09 -2.14
N LEU A 102 -11.69 -21.25 -1.23
CA LEU A 102 -12.51 -21.60 -0.08
C LEU A 102 -13.84 -20.81 -0.10
N PRO A 103 -14.79 -21.24 -0.94
CA PRO A 103 -16.11 -20.62 -0.99
C PRO A 103 -16.85 -20.82 0.35
N LYS A 104 -17.54 -19.77 0.82
CA LYS A 104 -18.24 -19.76 2.12
C LYS A 104 -19.72 -20.17 2.03
N SER A 105 -20.22 -20.53 0.85
CA SER A 105 -21.61 -20.92 0.64
C SER A 105 -21.74 -21.87 -0.54
N ALA A 106 -22.82 -22.66 -0.59
CA ALA A 106 -23.11 -23.57 -1.69
C ALA A 106 -23.26 -22.84 -3.03
N GLY A 107 -23.86 -21.64 -3.03
CA GLY A 107 -23.95 -20.79 -4.22
C GLY A 107 -22.57 -20.30 -4.69
N ALA A 108 -21.69 -19.89 -3.76
CA ALA A 108 -20.32 -19.49 -4.10
C ALA A 108 -19.50 -20.67 -4.65
N LEU A 109 -19.73 -21.88 -4.14
CA LEU A 109 -19.12 -23.11 -4.64
C LEU A 109 -19.55 -23.43 -6.08
N ALA A 110 -20.85 -23.36 -6.38
CA ALA A 110 -21.36 -23.55 -7.75
C ALA A 110 -20.77 -22.53 -8.75
N ILE A 111 -20.64 -21.26 -8.33
CA ILE A 111 -19.98 -20.22 -9.13
C ILE A 111 -18.49 -20.55 -9.32
N ALA A 112 -17.79 -20.99 -8.26
CA ALA A 112 -16.38 -21.34 -8.31
C ALA A 112 -16.09 -22.53 -9.24
N GLN A 113 -17.03 -23.47 -9.36
CA GLN A 113 -16.93 -24.64 -10.23
C GLN A 113 -17.19 -24.33 -11.72
N THR A 114 -17.67 -23.13 -12.04
CA THR A 114 -17.89 -22.73 -13.44
C THR A 114 -16.57 -22.61 -14.18
N THR A 115 -16.47 -23.17 -15.40
CA THR A 115 -15.25 -23.26 -16.21
C THR A 115 -14.53 -21.91 -16.40
N THR A 116 -15.27 -20.82 -16.57
CA THR A 116 -14.70 -19.48 -16.81
C THR A 116 -14.31 -18.75 -15.53
N ARG A 117 -14.72 -19.24 -14.35
CA ARG A 117 -14.61 -18.46 -13.10
C ARG A 117 -13.16 -18.23 -12.69
N ALA A 118 -12.29 -19.23 -12.84
CA ALA A 118 -10.86 -19.09 -12.55
C ALA A 118 -10.23 -17.95 -13.38
N THR A 119 -10.55 -17.87 -14.67
CA THR A 119 -10.09 -16.80 -15.58
C THR A 119 -10.60 -15.43 -15.16
N VAL A 120 -11.87 -15.33 -14.74
CA VAL A 120 -12.46 -14.06 -14.24
C VAL A 120 -11.77 -13.60 -12.96
N VAL A 121 -11.51 -14.52 -12.02
CA VAL A 121 -10.79 -14.21 -10.78
C VAL A 121 -9.35 -13.81 -11.07
N ALA A 122 -8.67 -14.49 -11.99
CA ALA A 122 -7.31 -14.14 -12.41
C ALA A 122 -7.24 -12.74 -13.03
N ASN A 123 -8.22 -12.34 -13.85
CA ASN A 123 -8.33 -10.98 -14.38
C ASN A 123 -8.51 -9.93 -13.27
N SER A 124 -9.35 -10.22 -12.27
CA SER A 124 -9.53 -9.33 -11.12
C SER A 124 -8.24 -9.18 -10.31
N ILE A 125 -7.51 -10.29 -10.09
CA ILE A 125 -6.21 -10.27 -9.40
C ILE A 125 -5.18 -9.46 -10.21
N ASP A 126 -5.11 -9.66 -11.52
CA ASP A 126 -4.20 -8.90 -12.40
C ASP A 126 -4.49 -7.39 -12.34
N PHE A 127 -5.76 -6.99 -12.39
CA PHE A 127 -6.16 -5.60 -12.23
C PHE A 127 -5.67 -5.01 -10.90
N LEU A 128 -5.94 -5.70 -9.78
CA LEU A 128 -5.51 -5.27 -8.44
C LEU A 128 -3.98 -5.17 -8.33
N MET A 129 -3.26 -6.12 -8.92
CA MET A 129 -1.79 -6.12 -8.93
C MET A 129 -1.22 -4.98 -9.76
N ARG A 130 -1.83 -4.64 -10.90
CA ARG A 130 -1.42 -3.50 -11.74
C ARG A 130 -1.65 -2.17 -11.02
N GLU A 131 -2.81 -2.00 -10.41
CA GLU A 131 -3.13 -0.83 -9.59
C GLU A 131 -2.10 -0.67 -8.46
N TYR A 132 -1.82 -1.77 -7.75
CA TYR A 132 -0.80 -1.81 -6.72
C TYR A 132 0.59 -1.41 -7.24
N ARG A 133 1.05 -2.01 -8.34
CA ARG A 133 2.34 -1.67 -8.98
C ARG A 133 2.39 -0.19 -9.36
N SER A 134 1.29 0.38 -9.84
CA SER A 134 1.23 1.82 -10.16
C SER A 134 1.48 2.67 -8.92
N VAL A 135 0.78 2.38 -7.82
CA VAL A 135 0.94 3.11 -6.55
C VAL A 135 2.36 3.00 -6.01
N VAL A 136 2.96 1.81 -6.03
CA VAL A 136 4.36 1.63 -5.61
C VAL A 136 5.31 2.40 -6.50
N ASN A 137 5.12 2.37 -7.82
CA ASN A 137 5.97 3.11 -8.75
C ASN A 137 5.87 4.62 -8.54
N ASP A 138 4.70 5.15 -8.19
CA ASP A 138 4.54 6.57 -7.84
C ASP A 138 5.26 6.88 -6.53
N TRP A 139 5.18 6.00 -5.53
CA TRP A 139 5.92 6.14 -4.27
C TRP A 139 7.43 6.18 -4.49
N VAL A 140 7.97 5.22 -5.27
CA VAL A 140 9.41 5.15 -5.61
C VAL A 140 9.83 6.40 -6.36
N ARG A 141 9.06 6.84 -7.36
CA ARG A 141 9.34 8.08 -8.09
C ARG A 141 9.41 9.30 -7.18
N ASN A 142 8.48 9.42 -6.23
CA ASN A 142 8.49 10.51 -5.26
C ASN A 142 9.68 10.42 -4.29
N HIS A 143 10.05 9.20 -3.87
CA HIS A 143 11.19 8.95 -3.02
C HIS A 143 12.51 9.33 -3.71
N ASP A 144 12.74 8.81 -4.92
CA ASP A 144 13.94 9.06 -5.72
C ASP A 144 14.09 10.55 -6.08
N ARG A 145 12.99 11.22 -6.44
CA ARG A 145 13.01 12.65 -6.75
C ARG A 145 13.46 13.48 -5.55
N SER A 146 12.94 13.15 -4.38
CA SER A 146 13.33 13.85 -3.15
C SER A 146 14.77 13.55 -2.74
N LEU A 147 15.26 12.34 -2.99
CA LEU A 147 16.68 12.00 -2.79
C LEU A 147 17.59 12.86 -3.66
N GLN A 148 17.24 12.98 -4.94
CA GLN A 148 18.00 13.80 -5.89
C GLN A 148 18.03 15.27 -5.47
N GLU A 149 16.91 15.84 -5.02
CA GLU A 149 16.87 17.22 -4.54
C GLU A 149 17.72 17.43 -3.27
N ALA A 150 17.71 16.46 -2.36
CA ALA A 150 18.57 16.52 -1.18
C ALA A 150 20.06 16.49 -1.56
N ASP A 151 20.43 15.67 -2.53
CA ASP A 151 21.79 15.59 -3.08
C ASP A 151 22.23 16.90 -3.74
N ASP A 152 21.35 17.50 -4.55
CA ASP A 152 21.63 18.77 -5.23
C ASP A 152 21.80 19.92 -4.24
N LEU A 153 21.00 19.95 -3.17
CA LEU A 153 21.11 20.95 -2.11
C LEU A 153 22.40 20.79 -1.30
N TRP A 154 22.77 19.55 -0.97
CA TRP A 154 24.04 19.25 -0.29
C TRP A 154 25.24 19.67 -1.15
N ALA A 155 25.22 19.34 -2.44
CA ALA A 155 26.28 19.70 -3.39
C ALA A 155 26.51 21.23 -3.41
N LYS A 156 25.43 22.03 -3.47
CA LYS A 156 25.48 23.50 -3.44
C LYS A 156 26.01 24.08 -2.11
N GLN A 157 25.88 23.36 -1.01
CA GLN A 157 26.44 23.76 0.30
C GLN A 157 27.90 23.33 0.47
N SER A 158 28.31 22.25 -0.19
CA SER A 158 29.64 21.64 -0.07
C SER A 158 30.74 22.28 -0.94
N ASP A 159 30.44 23.33 -1.71
CA ASP A 159 31.45 24.14 -2.41
C ASP A 159 32.40 24.91 -1.45
N SER A 160 32.30 24.68 -0.13
CA SER A 160 33.32 25.02 0.86
C SER A 160 34.24 23.81 1.12
N PRO A 161 35.57 23.91 0.91
CA PRO A 161 36.46 22.76 0.89
C PRO A 161 36.70 22.22 2.31
N SER A 162 35.95 21.20 2.71
CA SER A 162 36.36 20.33 3.80
C SER A 162 36.15 18.87 3.41
N THR A 163 37.28 18.23 3.09
CA THR A 163 37.43 16.81 2.81
C THR A 163 37.07 16.00 4.05
N THR A 164 35.85 15.47 4.12
CA THR A 164 35.56 14.31 4.98
C THR A 164 34.47 13.49 4.30
N THR A 165 34.83 12.25 3.97
CA THR A 165 33.96 11.19 3.44
C THR A 165 32.89 10.84 4.50
N THR A 166 31.90 11.73 4.65
CA THR A 166 30.73 11.48 5.47
C THR A 166 29.72 10.79 4.58
N THR A 167 29.41 9.54 4.89
CA THR A 167 28.40 8.72 4.22
C THR A 167 27.11 9.53 4.10
N LYS A 168 26.65 9.77 2.86
CA LYS A 168 25.37 10.43 2.55
C LYS A 168 24.22 9.60 3.10
N THR A 169 23.87 9.78 4.37
CA THR A 169 22.68 9.18 4.95
C THR A 169 21.50 10.09 4.66
N ASN A 170 20.51 9.55 3.95
CA ASN A 170 19.23 10.16 3.61
C ASN A 170 18.57 10.77 4.87
N LEU A 171 18.70 12.09 5.06
CA LEU A 171 18.21 12.85 6.23
C LEU A 171 16.72 13.16 6.09
N ARG A 172 15.87 12.14 5.87
CA ARG A 172 14.44 12.29 6.15
C ARG A 172 14.24 12.18 7.64
N ASN A 173 13.30 12.96 8.15
CA ASN A 173 12.87 12.80 9.53
C ASN A 173 12.16 11.44 9.63
N PRO A 174 12.55 10.57 10.60
CA PRO A 174 11.93 9.26 10.84
C PRO A 174 10.53 9.40 11.48
N LEU A 175 9.73 10.28 10.89
CA LEU A 175 8.35 10.59 11.20
C LEU A 175 7.49 10.06 10.07
N VAL A 176 6.42 9.36 10.44
CA VAL A 176 5.34 8.94 9.55
C VAL A 176 4.07 9.63 10.00
N ILE A 177 3.30 10.13 9.05
CA ILE A 177 2.02 10.79 9.32
C ILE A 177 0.89 9.92 8.76
N ILE A 178 -0.17 9.71 9.54
CA ILE A 178 -1.38 8.98 9.11
C ILE A 178 -2.59 9.90 9.14
N LEU A 179 -3.24 10.10 8.00
CA LEU A 179 -4.49 10.86 7.91
C LEU A 179 -5.69 9.93 7.92
N ASP A 180 -6.47 9.96 8.99
CA ASP A 180 -7.68 9.15 9.14
C ASP A 180 -8.93 9.89 8.67
N ASN A 181 -9.55 9.41 7.58
CA ASN A 181 -10.84 9.88 7.08
C ASN A 181 -10.97 11.41 6.94
N VAL A 182 -9.88 12.10 6.57
CA VAL A 182 -9.86 13.55 6.38
C VAL A 182 -10.62 13.89 5.10
N ARG A 183 -11.81 14.47 5.23
CA ARG A 183 -12.71 14.73 4.08
C ARG A 183 -12.29 15.92 3.22
N SER A 184 -11.60 16.90 3.81
CA SER A 184 -11.24 18.15 3.12
C SER A 184 -10.00 17.99 2.26
N ALA A 185 -10.18 17.94 0.93
CA ALA A 185 -9.07 17.90 -0.03
C ALA A 185 -8.11 19.09 0.10
N HIS A 186 -8.63 20.27 0.49
CA HIS A 186 -7.82 21.45 0.77
C HIS A 186 -6.90 21.22 1.98
N ASN A 187 -7.44 20.68 3.07
CA ASN A 187 -6.64 20.40 4.27
C ASN A 187 -5.60 19.32 3.99
N VAL A 188 -5.96 18.28 3.24
CA VAL A 188 -4.99 17.25 2.81
C VAL A 188 -3.86 17.88 2.00
N GLY A 189 -4.17 18.76 1.05
CA GLY A 189 -3.13 19.44 0.27
C GLY A 189 -2.19 20.30 1.13
N ASN A 190 -2.72 21.02 2.12
CA ASN A 190 -1.90 21.79 3.07
C ASN A 190 -1.02 20.89 3.94
N ILE A 191 -1.55 19.75 4.40
CA ILE A 191 -0.77 18.78 5.16
C ILE A 191 0.36 18.20 4.30
N ILE A 192 0.11 17.87 3.03
CA ILE A 192 1.15 17.41 2.10
C ILE A 192 2.28 18.45 1.98
N ARG A 193 1.97 19.75 1.95
CA ARG A 193 2.99 20.81 1.95
C ARG A 193 3.80 20.82 3.24
N ALA A 194 3.14 20.68 4.39
CA ALA A 194 3.84 20.58 5.68
C ALA A 194 4.73 19.32 5.76
N CYS A 195 4.26 18.19 5.20
CA CYS A 195 5.02 16.94 5.13
C CYS A 195 6.30 17.08 4.29
N GLU A 196 6.21 17.79 3.17
CA GLU A 196 7.35 18.06 2.29
C GLU A 196 8.37 18.97 2.97
N ALA A 197 7.92 20.11 3.53
CA ALA A 197 8.77 21.00 4.32
C ALA A 197 9.44 20.31 5.51
N SER A 198 8.74 19.36 6.14
CA SER A 198 9.23 18.58 7.28
C SER A 198 10.03 17.34 6.89
N ARG A 199 10.22 17.07 5.59
CA ARG A 199 10.94 15.90 5.05
C ARG A 199 10.60 14.58 5.73
N ILE A 200 9.31 14.33 5.97
CA ILE A 200 8.87 13.09 6.64
C ILE A 200 9.24 11.86 5.83
N THR A 201 9.29 10.69 6.47
CA THR A 201 9.63 9.44 5.79
C THR A 201 8.47 8.93 4.93
N LYS A 202 7.25 8.99 5.43
CA LYS A 202 6.06 8.44 4.75
C LYS A 202 4.77 9.11 5.20
N LEU A 203 3.80 9.24 4.29
CA LEU A 203 2.44 9.70 4.56
C LEU A 203 1.43 8.59 4.23
N TYR A 204 0.51 8.26 5.13
CA TYR A 204 -0.64 7.40 4.85
C TYR A 204 -1.91 8.23 4.75
N LEU A 205 -2.71 7.95 3.72
CA LEU A 205 -4.03 8.54 3.50
C LEU A 205 -5.05 7.42 3.67
N CYS A 206 -5.84 7.45 4.74
CA CYS A 206 -6.70 6.33 5.12
C CYS A 206 -8.19 6.60 4.82
N GLY A 207 -8.91 5.54 4.46
CA GLY A 207 -10.37 5.55 4.37
C GLY A 207 -10.89 6.47 3.27
N MET A 208 -11.71 7.45 3.64
CA MET A 208 -12.30 8.42 2.70
C MET A 208 -11.36 9.58 2.34
N THR A 209 -10.12 9.57 2.83
CA THR A 209 -9.18 10.68 2.62
C THR A 209 -8.82 10.81 1.14
N PRO A 210 -9.07 11.95 0.47
CA PRO A 210 -8.73 12.11 -0.93
C PRO A 210 -7.20 12.11 -1.10
N ALA A 211 -6.71 11.37 -2.08
CA ALA A 211 -5.29 11.29 -2.43
C ALA A 211 -5.03 11.83 -3.84
N PRO A 212 -3.78 12.24 -4.16
CA PRO A 212 -3.40 12.42 -5.56
C PRO A 212 -3.72 11.12 -6.35
N PRO A 213 -4.21 11.20 -7.60
CA PRO A 213 -4.21 12.36 -8.51
C PRO A 213 -5.45 13.29 -8.41
N ASN A 214 -6.21 13.29 -7.30
CA ASN A 214 -7.37 14.15 -7.14
C ASN A 214 -7.03 15.64 -7.37
N ALA A 215 -7.69 16.28 -8.33
CA ALA A 215 -7.40 17.65 -8.76
C ALA A 215 -7.52 18.69 -7.63
N LYS A 216 -8.45 18.50 -6.68
CA LYS A 216 -8.62 19.42 -5.54
C LYS A 216 -7.43 19.32 -4.56
N VAL A 217 -6.92 18.11 -4.34
CA VAL A 217 -5.72 17.88 -3.52
C VAL A 217 -4.51 18.50 -4.22
N LEU A 218 -4.32 18.23 -5.51
CA LEU A 218 -3.20 18.75 -6.28
C LEU A 218 -3.19 20.29 -6.37
N LYS A 219 -4.37 20.92 -6.49
CA LYS A 219 -4.48 22.39 -6.51
C LYS A 219 -3.90 23.03 -5.26
N THR A 220 -4.06 22.39 -4.09
CA THR A 220 -3.56 22.92 -2.82
C THR A 220 -2.16 22.40 -2.49
N ALA A 221 -1.83 21.15 -2.81
CA ALA A 221 -0.51 20.57 -2.58
C ALA A 221 0.57 21.19 -3.49
N LEU A 222 0.20 21.71 -4.67
CA LEU A 222 1.11 22.19 -5.70
C LEU A 222 2.15 21.10 -6.06
N SER A 223 3.41 21.47 -6.26
CA SER A 223 4.48 20.53 -6.60
C SER A 223 4.87 19.58 -5.45
N SER A 224 4.53 19.90 -4.19
CA SER A 224 4.95 19.12 -3.02
C SER A 224 4.46 17.66 -3.06
N ALA A 225 3.31 17.39 -3.70
CA ALA A 225 2.77 16.04 -3.86
C ALA A 225 3.72 15.07 -4.60
N ALA A 226 4.66 15.58 -5.39
CA ALA A 226 5.63 14.77 -6.12
C ALA A 226 6.93 14.48 -5.36
N TYR A 227 7.07 14.98 -4.13
CA TYR A 227 8.26 14.82 -3.27
C TYR A 227 7.95 14.14 -1.94
N VAL A 228 6.67 14.05 -1.58
CA VAL A 228 6.20 13.31 -0.40
C VAL A 228 5.94 11.85 -0.80
N PRO A 229 6.62 10.87 -0.18
CA PRO A 229 6.30 9.47 -0.36
C PRO A 229 5.00 9.17 0.39
N TYR A 230 3.90 8.94 -0.32
CA TYR A 230 2.59 8.67 0.28
C TYR A 230 1.99 7.34 -0.20
N LEU A 231 1.10 6.77 0.60
CA LEU A 231 0.30 5.58 0.26
C LEU A 231 -1.16 5.79 0.68
N HIS A 232 -2.09 5.35 -0.16
CA HIS A 232 -3.50 5.30 0.20
C HIS A 232 -3.88 3.91 0.71
N VAL A 233 -4.59 3.85 1.82
CA VAL A 233 -4.91 2.60 2.55
C VAL A 233 -6.35 2.60 3.04
N ALA A 234 -6.93 1.42 3.22
CA ALA A 234 -8.34 1.30 3.58
C ALA A 234 -8.64 1.78 5.01
N SER A 235 -7.73 1.53 5.95
CA SER A 235 -7.90 1.88 7.36
C SER A 235 -6.58 2.21 8.05
N VAL A 236 -6.65 2.97 9.15
CA VAL A 236 -5.51 3.24 10.03
C VAL A 236 -4.95 1.95 10.63
N ALA A 237 -5.80 1.00 10.96
CA ALA A 237 -5.37 -0.29 11.50
C ALA A 237 -4.45 -1.03 10.52
N ASP A 238 -4.77 -1.00 9.23
CA ASP A 238 -3.92 -1.59 8.21
C ASP A 238 -2.60 -0.82 8.04
N ALA A 239 -2.62 0.51 8.13
CA ALA A 239 -1.42 1.35 8.08
C ALA A 239 -0.46 1.05 9.25
N VAL A 240 -0.99 0.97 10.48
CA VAL A 240 -0.21 0.65 11.67
C VAL A 240 0.31 -0.79 11.61
N LYS A 241 -0.47 -1.74 11.09
CA LYS A 241 -0.03 -3.12 10.89
C LYS A 241 1.13 -3.20 9.89
N ASP A 242 1.05 -2.47 8.79
CA ASP A 242 2.11 -2.36 7.79
C ASP A 242 3.39 -1.81 8.43
N LEU A 243 3.28 -0.75 9.22
CA LEU A 243 4.43 -0.13 9.90
C LEU A 243 5.06 -1.03 10.96
N ARG A 244 4.25 -1.68 11.80
CA ARG A 244 4.73 -2.62 12.83
C ARG A 244 5.41 -3.86 12.27
N SER A 245 5.10 -4.25 11.03
CA SER A 245 5.81 -5.35 10.37
C SER A 245 7.30 -5.04 10.13
N GLY A 246 7.67 -3.76 10.14
CA GLY A 246 9.04 -3.29 9.95
C GLY A 246 9.83 -3.07 11.25
N GLY A 247 9.23 -3.25 12.42
CA GLY A 247 9.87 -3.05 13.73
C GLY A 247 8.96 -2.42 14.78
N ASP A 248 9.53 -2.18 15.95
CA ASP A 248 8.83 -1.46 17.03
C ASP A 248 8.60 0.00 16.65
N LEU A 249 7.41 0.47 16.99
CA LEU A 249 6.85 1.71 16.47
C LEU A 249 5.95 2.34 17.50
N ARG A 250 6.27 3.58 17.88
CA ARG A 250 5.43 4.35 18.80
C ARG A 250 4.41 5.15 18.01
N VAL A 251 3.13 4.93 18.31
CA VAL A 251 2.00 5.55 17.64
C VAL A 251 1.37 6.56 18.59
N TYR A 252 1.21 7.80 18.13
CA TYR A 252 0.53 8.87 18.84
C TYR A 252 -0.77 9.21 18.11
N GLY A 253 -1.86 9.35 18.84
CA GLY A 253 -3.12 9.86 18.29
C GLY A 253 -3.27 11.33 18.63
N VAL A 254 -3.45 12.18 17.62
CA VAL A 254 -3.73 13.61 17.83
C VAL A 254 -5.23 13.81 17.97
N GLU A 255 -5.68 14.23 19.15
CA GLU A 255 -7.10 14.46 19.47
C GLU A 255 -7.31 15.63 20.43
N THR A 256 -8.57 16.06 20.58
CA THR A 256 -8.97 17.20 21.43
C THR A 256 -9.85 16.82 22.62
N THR A 257 -9.85 15.55 23.04
CA THR A 257 -10.66 15.13 24.20
C THR A 257 -10.02 15.53 25.53
N SER A 258 -10.82 15.64 26.59
CA SER A 258 -10.35 16.04 27.92
C SER A 258 -9.40 15.04 28.59
N ARG A 259 -9.27 13.83 28.05
CA ARG A 259 -8.34 12.81 28.55
C ARG A 259 -7.00 12.81 27.82
N SER A 260 -6.84 13.66 26.80
CA SER A 260 -5.60 13.74 26.06
C SER A 260 -4.53 14.49 26.87
N GLN A 261 -3.28 14.12 26.64
CA GLN A 261 -2.13 14.87 27.13
C GLN A 261 -1.79 15.95 26.11
N SER A 262 -1.50 17.16 26.60
CA SER A 262 -0.97 18.24 25.77
C SER A 262 0.33 17.81 25.09
N LEU A 263 0.46 18.11 23.80
CA LEU A 263 1.67 17.82 23.02
C LEU A 263 2.92 18.47 23.64
N TRP A 264 2.78 19.64 24.25
CA TRP A 264 3.87 20.39 24.86
C TRP A 264 4.45 19.70 26.10
N ASP A 265 3.64 18.86 26.75
CA ASP A 265 4.01 18.14 27.98
C ASP A 265 4.45 16.70 27.68
N LEU A 266 4.38 16.28 26.41
CA LEU A 266 4.70 14.93 25.98
C LEU A 266 6.20 14.79 25.71
N SER A 267 6.85 13.84 26.37
CA SER A 267 8.23 13.47 26.05
C SER A 267 8.26 12.48 24.88
N ILE A 268 8.50 13.02 23.69
CA ILE A 268 8.68 12.22 22.48
C ILE A 268 10.17 11.80 22.42
N PRO A 269 10.49 10.49 22.40
CA PRO A 269 11.87 10.05 22.22
C PRO A 269 12.41 10.66 20.93
N ASN A 270 13.58 11.29 21.01
CA ASN A 270 14.21 11.80 19.81
C ASN A 270 14.56 10.58 18.95
N PRO A 271 13.96 10.42 17.77
CA PRO A 271 14.20 9.24 16.97
C PRO A 271 15.63 9.36 16.47
N GLN A 272 16.54 8.64 17.12
CA GLN A 272 17.94 8.70 16.74
C GLN A 272 18.03 8.17 15.30
N LEU A 273 18.55 9.01 14.40
CA LEU A 273 19.10 8.54 13.15
C LEU A 273 20.34 7.73 13.53
N THR A 274 20.16 6.45 13.87
CA THR A 274 21.26 5.58 14.32
C THR A 274 22.23 5.37 13.15
N THR A 275 23.24 6.24 13.07
CA THR A 275 24.40 6.12 12.22
C THR A 275 25.41 5.18 12.88
N THR A 276 25.07 3.92 13.08
CA THR A 276 26.05 2.91 13.51
C THR A 276 26.11 1.77 12.51
N ALA A 277 27.06 1.88 11.59
CA ALA A 277 27.69 0.74 10.95
C ALA A 277 28.58 0.02 11.97
N THR A 278 27.99 -0.58 12.99
CA THR A 278 28.63 -1.58 13.85
C THR A 278 27.60 -2.64 14.19
N PRO A 279 27.94 -3.94 14.06
CA PRO A 279 27.06 -5.01 14.53
C PRO A 279 27.19 -5.09 16.05
N SER A 280 26.45 -4.25 16.78
CA SER A 280 26.31 -4.41 18.24
C SER A 280 25.16 -5.37 18.53
N SER A 281 25.46 -6.40 19.32
CA SER A 281 24.60 -7.52 19.69
C SER A 281 23.53 -7.17 20.74
N THR A 282 22.96 -5.97 20.70
CA THR A 282 21.96 -5.51 21.67
C THR A 282 20.74 -4.99 20.93
N ASN A 283 19.63 -5.71 21.06
CA ASN A 283 18.28 -5.33 20.62
C ASN A 283 17.84 -4.02 21.30
N GLU A 284 18.21 -2.86 20.76
CA GLU A 284 17.49 -1.62 21.03
C GLU A 284 16.53 -1.30 19.88
N PRO A 285 15.28 -0.89 20.17
CA PRO A 285 14.26 -0.68 19.16
C PRO A 285 14.61 0.51 18.26
N ASN A 286 14.52 0.32 16.94
CA ASN A 286 14.58 1.40 15.96
C ASN A 286 13.30 2.25 16.07
N ASP A 287 13.33 3.27 16.92
CA ASP A 287 12.20 4.17 17.18
C ASP A 287 11.87 5.03 15.95
N SER A 288 10.98 4.51 15.09
CA SER A 288 10.28 5.33 14.10
C SER A 288 8.98 5.86 14.71
N LEU A 289 8.77 7.18 14.61
CA LEU A 289 7.62 7.86 15.20
C LEU A 289 6.47 7.90 14.21
N VAL A 290 5.26 7.58 14.69
CA VAL A 290 4.03 7.67 13.91
C VAL A 290 3.07 8.60 14.61
N ALA A 291 2.68 9.66 13.90
CA ALA A 291 1.70 10.64 14.32
C ALA A 291 0.44 10.56 13.46
#